data_AF-A0A0D6ZAT1-F1
#
_entry.id   AF-A0A0D6ZAT1-F1
#
_cell.length_a   1.000
_cell.length_b   1.000
_cell.length_c   1.000
_cell.angle_alpha   90.00
_cell.angle_beta   90.00
_cell.angle_gamma   90.00
#
_symmetry.space_group_name_H-M   'P 1'
#
loop_
_entity.id
_entity.type
_entity.pdbx_description
1 polymer ?
#
loop_
_entity_poly.entity_id
_entity_poly.type
_entity_poly.pdbx_seq_one_letter_code
_entity_poly.pdbx_strand_id
1 'polypeptide(L)' 'MDYLEVKSHLEKWQMQLANKMQHPDLSIDEKNELQRTIANYDYIIELTCMNHFERGSAIH' A
#
# COMPACT_ATOMS: atom_id res chain seq x y z
N MET A 1 -8.16 -4.51 15.68
CA MET A 1 -8.17 -3.78 14.40
C MET A 1 -8.81 -4.68 13.37
N ASP A 2 -9.81 -4.17 12.65
CA ASP A 2 -10.40 -4.91 11.53
C ASP A 2 -9.38 -4.91 10.37
N TYR A 3 -9.02 -6.10 9.89
CA TYR A 3 -8.11 -6.26 8.77
C TYR A 3 -8.57 -5.48 7.53
N LEU A 4 -9.89 -5.44 7.28
CA LEU A 4 -10.47 -4.73 6.15
C LEU A 4 -10.28 -3.22 6.28
N GLU A 5 -10.37 -2.70 7.50
CA GLU A 5 -10.15 -1.28 7.80
C GLU A 5 -8.68 -0.89 7.56
N VAL A 6 -7.75 -1.71 8.05
CA VAL A 6 -6.30 -1.49 7.84
C VAL A 6 -5.96 -1.55 6.36
N LYS A 7 -6.45 -2.57 5.64
CA LYS A 7 -6.22 -2.71 4.19
C LYS A 7 -6.78 -1.52 3.42
N SER A 8 -8.01 -1.09 3.73
CA SER A 8 -8.65 0.05 3.06
C SER A 8 -7.86 1.36 3.26
N HIS A 9 -7.30 1.58 4.46
CA HIS A 9 -6.45 2.75 4.70
C HIS A 9 -5.15 2.71 3.89
N LEU A 10 -4.51 1.54 3.79
CA LEU A 10 -3.28 1.37 3.00
C LEU A 10 -3.54 1.61 1.50
N GLU A 11 -4.61 1.03 0.95
CA GLU A 11 -5.00 1.22 -0.46
C GLU A 11 -5.34 2.70 -0.75
N LYS A 12 -6.03 3.37 0.18
CA LYS A 12 -6.34 4.80 0.04
C LYS A 12 -5.08 5.66 0.00
N TRP A 13 -4.10 5.41 0.87
CA TRP A 13 -2.84 6.14 0.88
C TRP A 13 -2.01 5.85 -0.37
N GLN A 14 -1.96 4.59 -0.82
CA GLN A 14 -1.32 4.23 -2.07
C GLN A 14 -1.93 4.97 -3.27
N MET A 15 -3.27 5.02 -3.36
CA MET A 15 -3.96 5.75 -4.43
C MET A 15 -3.66 7.25 -4.40
N GLN A 16 -3.55 7.85 -3.21
CA GLN A 16 -3.15 9.25 -3.07
C GLN A 16 -1.72 9.50 -3.58
N LEU A 17 -0.79 8.58 -3.33
CA LEU A 17 0.58 8.67 -3.83
C LEU A 17 0.63 8.49 -5.36
N ALA A 18 -0.17 7.57 -5.91
CA ALA A 18 -0.29 7.37 -7.35
C ALA A 18 -0.87 8.61 -8.04
N ASN A 19 -1.85 9.27 -7.43
CA ASN A 19 -2.39 10.55 -7.92
C ASN A 19 -1.34 11.67 -7.86
N LYS A 20 -0.56 11.74 -6.78
CA LYS A 20 0.56 12.68 -6.68
C LYS A 20 1.56 12.48 -7.82
N MET A 21 1.89 11.23 -8.16
CA MET A 21 2.85 10.89 -9.21
C MET A 21 2.42 11.36 -10.62
N GLN A 22 1.13 11.59 -10.85
CA GLN A 22 0.62 12.13 -12.12
C GLN A 22 0.84 13.64 -12.26
N HIS A 23 1.27 14.34 -11.21
CA HIS A 23 1.57 15.77 -11.31
C HIS A 23 2.75 16.01 -12.27
N PRO A 24 2.56 16.89 -13.28
CA PRO A 24 3.58 17.14 -14.30
C PRO A 24 4.83 17.83 -13.74
N ASP A 25 4.68 18.58 -12.64
CA ASP A 25 5.74 19.39 -12.04
C ASP A 25 6.73 18.61 -11.16
N LEU A 26 6.51 17.30 -10.99
CA LEU A 26 7.41 16.46 -10.21
C LEU A 26 8.75 16.26 -10.94
N SER A 27 9.82 16.51 -10.21
CA SER A 27 11.16 16.12 -10.61
C SER A 27 11.31 14.61 -10.73
N ILE A 28 12.36 14.17 -11.42
CA ILE A 28 12.69 12.76 -11.57
C ILE A 28 12.93 12.11 -10.19
N ASP A 29 13.59 12.82 -9.28
CA ASP A 29 13.88 12.33 -7.93
C ASP A 29 12.60 12.15 -7.10
N GLU A 30 11.67 13.11 -7.16
CA GLU A 30 10.37 12.99 -6.50
C GLU A 30 9.53 11.85 -7.10
N LYS A 31 9.57 11.66 -8.42
CA LYS A 31 8.91 10.51 -9.07
C LYS A 31 9.50 9.19 -8.61
N ASN A 32 10.82 9.09 -8.50
CA ASN A 32 11.52 7.90 -8.02
C ASN A 32 11.18 7.61 -6.56
N GLU A 33 11.12 8.63 -5.70
CA GLU A 33 10.73 8.49 -4.30
C GLU A 33 9.27 8.04 -4.15
N LEU A 34 8.36 8.64 -4.92
CA LEU A 34 6.96 8.23 -4.97
C LEU A 34 6.80 6.79 -5.44
N GLN A 35 7.51 6.37 -6.49
CA GLN A 35 7.50 4.98 -6.97
C GLN A 35 7.99 3.99 -5.90
N ARG A 36 9.10 4.30 -5.22
CA ARG A 36 9.62 3.46 -4.12
C ARG A 36 8.61 3.37 -2.98
N THR A 37 7.97 4.49 -2.65
CA THR A 37 6.96 4.55 -1.59
C THR A 37 5.74 3.71 -1.97
N ILE A 38 5.23 3.82 -3.19
CA ILE A 38 4.10 3.02 -3.70
C ILE A 38 4.42 1.52 -3.64
N ALA A 39 5.62 1.11 -4.08
CA ALA A 39 6.04 -0.29 -4.03
C ALA A 39 6.15 -0.81 -2.58
N ASN A 40 6.53 0.04 -1.63
CA ASN A 40 6.52 -0.32 -0.22
C ASN A 40 5.09 -0.53 0.30
N TYR A 41 4.13 0.28 -0.14
CA TYR A 41 2.72 0.08 0.19
C TYR A 41 2.16 -1.23 -0.38
N ASP A 42 2.53 -1.59 -1.63
CA ASP A 42 2.16 -2.89 -2.21
C ASP A 42 2.63 -4.05 -1.33
N TYR A 43 3.90 -4.01 -0.90
CA TYR A 43 4.47 -5.02 -0.03
C TYR A 43 3.77 -5.12 1.33
N ILE A 44 3.46 -3.97 1.96
CA ILE A 44 2.76 -3.95 3.25
C ILE A 44 1.33 -4.49 3.13
N ILE A 45 0.62 -4.17 2.04
CA ILE A 45 -0.71 -4.69 1.76
C ILE A 45 -0.64 -6.21 1.58
N GLU A 46 0.32 -6.71 0.81
CA GLU A 46 0.51 -8.14 0.59
C GLU A 46 0.79 -8.88 1.91
N LEU A 47 1.73 -8.39 2.72
CA LEU A 47 2.02 -8.95 4.05
C LEU A 47 0.79 -8.95 4.97
N THR A 48 0.01 -7.86 4.93
CA THR A 48 -1.21 -7.74 5.73
C THR A 48 -2.26 -8.77 5.28
N CYS A 49 -2.39 -9.00 3.97
CA CYS A 49 -3.26 -10.04 3.40
C CYS A 49 -2.80 -11.44 3.82
N MET A 50 -1.50 -11.74 3.71
CA MET A 50 -0.93 -13.02 4.10
C MET A 50 -1.10 -13.28 5.60
N ASN A 51 -0.82 -12.30 6.45
CA ASN A 51 -0.98 -12.45 7.91
C ASN A 51 -2.44 -12.71 8.31
N HIS A 52 -3.39 -12.05 7.65
CA HIS A 52 -4.81 -12.32 7.86
C HIS A 52 -5.21 -13.72 7.36
N PHE A 53 -4.71 -14.15 6.19
CA PHE A 53 -4.98 -15.48 5.65
C PHE A 53 -4.41 -16.61 6.52
N GLU A 54 -3.17 -16.47 7.01
CA GLU A 54 -2.54 -17.44 7.92
C GLU A 54 -3.30 -17.53 9.25
N ARG A 55 -3.75 -16.38 9.80
CA ARG A 55 -4.59 -16.35 11.00
C ARG A 55 -5.97 -16.96 10.81
N GLY A 56 -6.59 -16.76 9.64
CA GLY A 56 -7.87 -17.38 9.31
C GLY A 56 -7.77 -18.90 9.11
N SER A 57 -6.59 -19.39 8.70
CA SER A 57 -6.34 -20.82 8.44
C SER A 57 -5.93 -21.60 9.70
N ALA A 58 -5.45 -20.91 10.75
CA ALA A 58 -5.07 -21.53 12.02
C ALA A 58 -6.26 -21.92 12.93
N ILE A 59 -7.50 -21.70 12.47
CA ILE A 59 -8.71 -22.18 13.12
C ILE A 59 -9.20 -23.42 12.35
N HIS A 60 -8.52 -24.55 12.53
CA HIS A 60 -9.05 -25.87 12.17
C HIS A 60 -8.53 -26.93 13.14
#